data_AF-A0A9E3XJA0-F1
#
_entry.id   AF-A0A9E3XJA0-F1
#
_cell.length_a   1.000
_cell.length_b   1.000
_cell.length_c   1.000
_cell.angle_alpha   90.00
_cell.angle_beta   90.00
_cell.angle_gamma   90.00
#
_symmetry.space_group_name_H-M   'P 1'
#
loop_
_entity.id
_entity.type
_entity.pdbx_description
1 polymer ?
#
loop_
_entity_poly.entity_id
_entity_poly.type
_entity_poly.pdbx_seq_one_letter_code
_entity_poly.pdbx_strand_id
1 'polypeptide(L)' 'ASVHLGNDDGPKITSIDLVCEAEVPGLDAEKFAEYAQKAKAKCPISRLFAGTQINLSAKLVG' A
#
# COMPACT_ATOMS: atom_id res chain seq x y z
N ALA A 1 -8.09 1.88 4.40
CA ALA A 1 -7.35 2.58 3.35
C ALA A 1 -7.85 4.01 3.30
N SER A 2 -6.94 4.98 3.28
CA SER A 2 -7.28 6.41 3.25
C SER A 2 -6.80 7.02 1.94
N VAL A 3 -7.65 7.80 1.29
CA VAL A 3 -7.38 8.42 -0.02
C VAL A 3 -7.42 9.93 0.16
N HIS A 4 -6.34 10.59 -0.26
CA HIS A 4 -6.21 12.04 -0.19
C HIS A 4 -6.43 12.64 -1.56
N LEU A 5 -7.26 13.69 -1.60
CA LEU A 5 -7.61 14.40 -2.82
C LEU A 5 -6.99 15.79 -2.78
N GLY A 6 -6.28 16.15 -3.84
CA GLY A 6 -5.82 17.50 -4.12
C GLY A 6 -6.74 18.18 -5.14
N ASN A 7 -6.67 19.51 -5.18
CA ASN A 7 -7.48 20.36 -6.06
C ASN A 7 -6.66 21.09 -7.15
N ASP A 8 -5.45 20.62 -7.44
CA ASP A 8 -4.64 21.14 -8.55
C ASP A 8 -5.25 20.65 -9.88
N ASP A 9 -6.01 21.52 -10.55
CA ASP A 9 -6.69 21.27 -11.83
C ASP A 9 -7.86 20.25 -11.78
N GLY A 10 -8.61 20.24 -10.68
CA GLY A 10 -9.77 19.35 -10.46
C GLY A 10 -9.51 18.24 -9.43
N PRO A 11 -10.48 17.35 -9.17
CA PRO A 11 -10.34 16.31 -8.15
C PRO A 11 -9.31 15.26 -8.57
N LYS A 12 -8.11 15.34 -7.97
CA LYS A 12 -6.99 14.43 -8.25
C LYS A 12 -6.59 13.69 -6.99
N ILE A 13 -6.37 12.37 -7.10
CA ILE A 13 -5.80 11.61 -6.00
C ILE A 13 -4.30 11.92 -5.89
N THR A 14 -3.90 12.50 -4.77
CA THR A 14 -2.50 12.90 -4.51
C THR A 14 -1.73 11.83 -3.75
N SER A 15 -2.38 11.20 -2.78
CA SER A 15 -1.80 10.07 -2.04
C SER A 15 -2.84 9.06 -1.56
N ILE A 16 -2.38 7.84 -1.32
CA ILE A 16 -3.18 6.74 -0.76
C ILE A 16 -2.37 6.09 0.36
N ASP A 17 -2.95 6.03 1.55
CA ASP A 17 -2.40 5.30 2.69
C ASP A 17 -3.10 3.96 2.86
N LEU A 18 -2.33 2.89 2.74
CA LEU A 18 -2.77 1.51 2.90
C LEU A 18 -2.21 0.96 4.21
N VAL A 19 -3.11 0.42 5.04
CA VAL A 19 -2.75 -0.32 6.25
C VAL A 19 -3.15 -1.76 6.03
N CYS A 20 -2.22 -2.68 6.26
CA CYS A 20 -2.41 -4.11 6.12
C CYS A 20 -1.93 -4.80 7.39
N GLU A 21 -2.86 -5.42 8.11
CA GLU A 21 -2.57 -6.27 9.26
C GLU A 21 -2.95 -7.70 8.90
N ALA A 22 -2.03 -8.64 9.10
CA ALA A 22 -2.27 -10.05 8.77
C ALA A 22 -1.69 -10.97 9.84
N GLU A 23 -2.42 -12.05 10.13
CA GLU A 23 -1.95 -13.16 10.95
C GLU A 23 -1.58 -14.32 10.03
N VAL A 24 -0.30 -14.70 10.06
CA VAL A 24 0.23 -15.74 9.18
C VAL A 24 1.12 -16.68 10.01
N PRO A 25 0.60 -17.85 10.42
CA PRO A 25 1.35 -18.81 11.20
C PRO A 25 2.63 -19.25 10.49
N GLY A 26 3.76 -19.20 11.21
CA GLY A 26 5.06 -19.63 10.70
C GLY A 26 5.72 -18.68 9.70
N LEU A 27 5.19 -17.47 9.51
CA LEU A 27 5.82 -16.43 8.69
C LEU A 27 6.56 -15.42 9.57
N ASP A 28 7.78 -15.10 9.17
CA ASP A 28 8.59 -14.09 9.85
C ASP A 28 8.24 -12.67 9.41
N ALA A 29 8.40 -11.70 10.30
CA ALA A 29 8.01 -10.30 10.04
C ALA A 29 8.80 -9.70 8.85
N GLU A 30 10.07 -10.06 8.70
CA GLU A 30 10.90 -9.62 7.57
C GLU A 30 10.40 -10.16 6.23
N LYS A 31 10.06 -11.46 6.18
CA LYS A 31 9.49 -12.09 4.97
C LYS A 31 8.13 -11.49 4.65
N PHE A 32 7.29 -11.25 5.66
CA PHE A 32 6.01 -10.58 5.48
C PHE A 32 6.17 -9.18 4.89
N ALA A 33 7.11 -8.39 5.40
CA ALA A 33 7.41 -7.06 4.86
C ALA A 33 7.87 -7.13 3.40
N GLU A 34 8.72 -8.10 3.05
CA GLU A 34 9.17 -8.32 1.66
C GLU A 34 8.00 -8.66 0.73
N TYR A 35 7.09 -9.56 1.16
CA TYR A 35 5.90 -9.90 0.39
C TYR A 35 4.96 -8.70 0.24
N ALA A 36 4.77 -7.90 1.28
CA ALA A 36 3.96 -6.70 1.23
C ALA A 36 4.52 -5.67 0.22
N GLN A 37 5.83 -5.46 0.19
CA GLN A 37 6.46 -4.59 -0.81
C GLN A 37 6.35 -5.16 -2.23
N LYS A 38 6.54 -6.47 -2.40
CA LYS A 38 6.34 -7.14 -3.69
C LYS A 38 4.90 -7.01 -4.19
N ALA A 39 3.92 -7.17 -3.30
CA ALA A 39 2.50 -6.99 -3.62
C ALA A 39 2.21 -5.55 -4.05
N LYS A 40 2.75 -4.56 -3.32
CA LYS A 40 2.64 -3.13 -3.69
C LYS A 40 3.16 -2.86 -5.11
N ALA A 41 4.32 -3.42 -5.47
CA ALA A 41 4.96 -3.20 -6.77
C ALA A 41 4.30 -3.96 -7.95
N LYS A 42 3.69 -5.13 -7.66
CA LYS A 42 3.06 -5.98 -8.68
C LYS A 42 1.56 -5.75 -8.85
N CYS A 43 0.92 -5.03 -7.92
CA CYS A 43 -0.51 -4.76 -8.01
C CYS A 43 -0.83 -3.91 -9.26
N PRO A 44 -1.75 -4.35 -10.14
CA PRO A 44 -2.11 -3.62 -11.36
C PRO A 44 -2.70 -2.24 -11.03
N ILE A 45 -3.35 -2.09 -9.88
CA ILE A 45 -3.87 -0.81 -9.37
C ILE A 45 -2.72 0.13 -9.01
N SER A 46 -1.71 -0.34 -8.26
CA SER A 46 -0.54 0.50 -7.94
C SER A 46 0.22 0.96 -9.19
N ARG A 47 0.26 0.13 -10.24
CA ARG A 47 0.83 0.52 -11.53
C ARG A 47 -0.04 1.51 -12.29
N LEU A 48 -1.36 1.37 -12.23
CA LEU A 48 -2.30 2.33 -12.82
C LEU A 48 -2.16 3.72 -12.19
N PHE A 49 -1.92 3.77 -10.87
CA PHE A 49 -1.72 5.00 -10.10
C PHE A 49 -0.25 5.40 -9.95
N ALA A 50 0.62 5.09 -10.93
CA ALA A 50 2.06 5.41 -10.87
C ALA A 50 2.37 6.91 -10.66
N GLY A 51 1.43 7.81 -10.97
CA GLY A 51 1.53 9.25 -10.73
C GLY A 51 1.10 9.72 -9.32
N THR A 52 0.80 8.80 -8.41
CA THR A 52 0.23 9.07 -7.08
C THR A 52 1.08 8.39 -6.00
N GLN A 53 1.31 9.08 -4.88
CA GLN A 53 2.10 8.51 -3.79
C GLN A 53 1.29 7.46 -3.02
N ILE A 54 1.73 6.21 -3.06
CA ILE A 54 1.11 5.12 -2.28
C ILE A 54 2.01 4.79 -1.09
N ASN A 55 1.52 4.97 0.13
CA ASN A 55 2.19 4.55 1.36
C ASN A 55 1.55 3.23 1.83
N LEU A 56 2.38 2.24 2.18
CA LEU A 56 1.92 0.95 2.69
C LEU A 56 2.55 0.69 4.05
N SER A 57 1.71 0.61 5.07
CA SER A 57 2.05 0.13 6.41
C SER A 57 1.56 -1.30 6.54
N ALA A 58 2.48 -2.26 6.47
CA ALA A 58 2.18 -3.67 6.64
C ALA A 58 2.72 -4.15 7.98
N LYS A 59 1.87 -4.80 8.78
CA LYS A 59 2.22 -5.37 10.07
C LYS A 59 1.73 -6.82 10.16
N LEU A 60 2.61 -7.71 10.59
CA LEU A 60 2.21 -9.05 10.99
C LEU A 60 1.64 -8.96 12.42
N VAL A 61 0.38 -9.32 12.58
CA VAL A 61 -0.28 -9.45 13.88
C VAL A 61 -0.29 -10.94 14.19
N GLY A 62 0.45 -11.34 15.23
CA GLY A 62 0.80 -12.74 15.50
C GLY A 62 -0.35 -13.60 15.97
#